data_AF-A0A381XM05-F1
#
_entry.id   AF-A0A381XM05-F1
#
_cell.length_a   1.000
_cell.length_b   1.000
_cell.length_c   1.000
_cell.angle_alpha   90.00
_cell.angle_beta   90.00
_cell.angle_gamma   90.00
#
_symmetry.space_group_name_H-M   'P 1'
#
loop_
_entity.id
_entity.type
_entity.pdbx_description
1 polymer ?
#
loop_
_entity_poly.entity_id
_entity_poly.type
_entity_poly.pdbx_seq_one_letter_code
_entity_poly.pdbx_strand_id
1 'polypeptide(L)' 'MWAHHRAGQAGIDDAGFVDLVRRLDEAVAEVDGHGFLTTPLLPLDNLAETIGQTGGLWAKDETGNVSG' A
#
# COMPACT_ATOMS: atom_id res chain seq x y z
N MET A 1 4.60 -9.76 2.97
CA MET A 1 5.34 -11.03 3.21
C MET A 1 5.02 -11.66 4.57
N TRP A 2 5.08 -10.92 5.69
CA TRP A 2 4.80 -11.49 7.02
C TRP A 2 3.37 -12.01 7.24
N ALA A 3 2.35 -11.28 6.77
CA ALA A 3 0.95 -11.70 6.90
C ALA A 3 0.63 -12.94 6.05
N HIS A 4 1.06 -12.96 4.78
CA HIS A 4 0.92 -14.10 3.87
C HIS A 4 1.65 -15.34 4.38
N HIS A 5 2.91 -15.19 4.82
CA HIS A 5 3.67 -16.30 5.40
C HIS A 5 3.00 -16.88 6.66
N ARG A 6 2.46 -16.03 7.55
CA ARG A 6 1.70 -16.51 8.71
C ARG A 6 0.38 -17.19 8.34
N ALA A 7 -0.30 -16.70 7.30
CA ALA A 7 -1.51 -17.34 6.78
C ALA A 7 -1.19 -18.75 6.26
N GLY A 8 -0.08 -18.91 5.52
CA GLY A 8 0.42 -20.23 5.10
C GLY A 8 0.71 -21.17 6.28
N GLN A 9 1.36 -20.67 7.33
CA GLN A 9 1.57 -21.46 8.56
C GLN A 9 0.27 -21.86 9.27
N ALA A 10 -0.81 -21.08 9.08
CA ALA A 10 -2.14 -21.37 9.60
C ALA A 10 -2.99 -22.25 8.65
N GLY A 11 -2.41 -22.74 7.55
CA GLY A 11 -3.10 -23.60 6.58
C GLY A 11 -3.98 -22.86 5.57
N ILE A 12 -3.85 -21.54 5.47
CA ILE A 12 -4.48 -20.75 4.41
C ILE A 12 -3.56 -20.82 3.19
N ASP A 13 -4.08 -21.30 2.08
CA ASP A 13 -3.36 -21.32 0.81
C ASP A 13 -3.33 -19.92 0.15
N ASP A 14 -2.54 -19.79 -0.92
CA ASP A 14 -2.37 -18.51 -1.60
C ASP A 14 -3.69 -17.93 -2.10
N ALA A 15 -4.56 -18.78 -2.65
CA ALA A 15 -5.89 -18.37 -3.13
C ALA A 15 -6.76 -17.86 -1.99
N GLY A 16 -6.82 -18.58 -0.87
CA GLY A 16 -7.56 -18.18 0.32
C GLY A 16 -7.02 -16.89 0.94
N PHE A 17 -5.71 -16.66 0.89
CA PHE A 17 -5.12 -15.40 1.34
C PHE A 17 -5.50 -14.23 0.42
N VAL A 18 -5.46 -14.42 -0.89
CA VAL A 18 -5.91 -13.41 -1.86
C VAL A 18 -7.39 -13.07 -1.65
N ASP A 19 -8.24 -14.08 -1.47
CA ASP A 19 -9.67 -13.87 -1.20
C ASP A 19 -9.91 -13.15 0.13
N LEU A 20 -9.12 -13.44 1.16
CA LEU A 20 -9.17 -12.71 2.43
C LEU A 20 -8.84 -11.22 2.23
N VAL A 21 -7.76 -10.92 1.51
CA VAL A 21 -7.35 -9.53 1.23
C VAL A 21 -8.41 -8.81 0.41
N ARG A 22 -8.99 -9.47 -0.60
CA ARG A 22 -10.07 -8.90 -1.42
C ARG A 22 -11.31 -8.56 -0.59
N ARG A 23 -11.74 -9.46 0.30
CA ARG A 23 -12.89 -9.19 1.18
C ARG A 23 -12.61 -8.06 2.17
N LEU A 24 -11.38 -7.93 2.64
CA LEU A 24 -10.98 -6.82 3.49
C LEU A 24 -11.05 -5.50 2.71
N ASP A 25 -10.54 -5.50 1.48
CA ASP A 25 -10.59 -4.35 0.57
C ASP A 25 -12.03 -3.89 0.30
N GLU A 26 -12.94 -4.83 0.02
CA GLU A 26 -14.37 -4.57 -0.13
C GLU A 26 -14.97 -3.97 1.16
N ALA A 27 -14.65 -4.53 2.33
CA ALA A 27 -15.15 -4.01 3.60
C ALA A 27 -14.64 -2.60 3.92
N VAL A 28 -13.41 -2.27 3.50
CA VAL A 28 -12.87 -0.91 3.60
C VAL A 28 -13.62 0.02 2.65
N ALA A 29 -13.86 -0.40 1.41
CA ALA A 29 -14.59 0.39 0.43
C ALA A 29 -16.00 0.77 0.86
N GLU A 30 -16.70 -0.13 1.57
CA GLU A 30 -18.02 0.16 2.15
C GLU A 30 -17.99 1.29 3.19
N VAL A 31 -16.86 1.49 3.88
CA VAL A 31 -16.72 2.52 4.92
C VAL A 31 -16.13 3.81 4.37
N ASP A 32 -15.07 3.71 3.57
CA ASP A 32 -14.26 4.84 3.11
C ASP A 32 -14.72 5.38 1.73
N GLY A 33 -15.59 4.63 1.03
CA GLY A 33 -16.06 4.95 -0.33
C GLY A 33 -15.16 4.39 -1.44
N HIS A 34 -13.97 3.90 -1.11
CA HIS A 34 -13.08 3.15 -1.98
C HIS A 34 -12.16 2.21 -1.18
N GLY A 35 -11.62 1.19 -1.85
CA GLY A 35 -10.62 0.29 -1.28
C GLY A 35 -9.20 0.86 -1.35
N PHE A 36 -8.22 -0.01 -1.17
CA PHE A 36 -6.80 0.29 -1.34
C PHE A 36 -6.46 0.56 -2.79
N LEU A 37 -5.70 1.64 -3.03
CA LEU A 37 -5.26 2.03 -4.36
C LEU A 37 -3.75 1.87 -4.53
N THR A 38 -3.33 1.66 -5.78
CA THR A 38 -1.91 1.82 -6.13
C THR A 38 -1.59 3.30 -6.15
N THR A 39 -0.69 3.71 -5.28
CA THR A 39 -0.28 5.09 -5.11
C THR A 39 0.95 5.43 -5.95
N PRO A 40 1.03 6.64 -6.54
CA PRO A 40 2.13 7.02 -7.40
C PRO A 40 3.42 7.24 -6.61
N LEU A 41 4.55 6.98 -7.27
CA LEU A 41 5.89 7.31 -6.77
C LEU A 41 6.37 8.58 -7.50
N LEU A 42 6.48 9.70 -6.77
CA LEU A 42 6.75 11.02 -7.33
C LEU A 42 8.16 11.49 -6.97
N PRO A 43 8.97 12.00 -7.92
CA PRO A 43 10.27 12.60 -7.61
C PRO A 43 10.10 13.93 -6.87
N LEU A 44 10.99 14.19 -5.92
CA LEU A 44 11.03 15.39 -5.08
C LEU A 44 12.34 16.17 -5.25
N ASP A 45 12.64 16.58 -6.49
CA ASP A 45 13.95 17.16 -6.84
C ASP A 45 14.30 18.40 -6.03
N ASN A 46 13.35 19.33 -5.85
CA ASN A 46 13.58 20.56 -5.08
C ASN A 46 13.91 20.27 -3.61
N LEU A 47 13.19 19.32 -3.00
CA LEU A 47 13.47 18.92 -1.62
C LEU A 47 14.81 18.20 -1.52
N ALA A 48 15.13 17.33 -2.49
CA ALA A 48 16.42 16.65 -2.55
C ALA A 48 17.58 17.65 -2.59
N GLU A 49 17.49 18.67 -3.44
CA GLU A 49 18.47 19.76 -3.53
C GLU A 49 18.57 20.52 -2.20
N THR A 50 17.43 20.91 -1.64
CA THR A 50 17.36 21.72 -0.40
C THR A 50 18.03 21.01 0.79
N ILE A 51 17.92 19.68 0.88
CA ILE A 51 18.51 18.91 1.98
C ILE A 51 19.89 18.31 1.64
N GLY A 52 20.41 18.57 0.43
CA GLY A 52 21.68 18.02 -0.04
C GLY A 52 21.65 16.50 -0.28
N GLN A 53 20.48 15.91 -0.53
CA GLN A 53 20.34 14.49 -0.83
C GLN A 53 20.86 14.20 -2.24
N THR A 54 21.82 13.28 -2.34
CA THR A 54 22.33 12.77 -3.62
C THR A 54 21.72 11.40 -3.92
N GLY A 55 21.52 11.06 -5.20
CA GLY A 55 20.88 9.81 -5.61
C GLY A 55 19.36 9.87 -5.75
N GLY A 56 18.75 11.05 -5.61
CA GLY A 56 17.32 11.31 -5.79
C GLY A 56 16.48 11.10 -4.53
N LEU A 57 15.30 11.70 -4.53
CA LEU A 57 14.31 11.59 -3.46
C LEU A 57 12.95 11.37 -4.11
N TRP A 58 12.17 10.43 -3.57
CA TRP A 58 10.82 10.14 -4.06
C TRP A 58 9.84 10.06 -2.90
N ALA A 59 8.65 10.60 -3.09
CA ALA A 59 7.51 10.34 -2.24
C ALA A 59 6.65 9.23 -2.84
N LYS A 60 6.22 8.30 -2.00
CA LYS A 60 5.05 7.48 -2.29
C LYS A 60 3.84 8.29 -1.84
N ASP A 61 3.08 8.79 -2.80
CA ASP A 61 1.97 9.71 -2.53
C ASP A 61 0.74 8.91 -2.08
N GLU A 62 0.64 8.70 -0.77
CA GLU A 62 -0.48 7.99 -0.16
C GLU A 62 -1.73 8.84 0.02
N THR A 63 -1.69 10.15 -0.28
CA THR A 63 -2.76 11.12 0.09
C THR A 63 -4.12 10.90 -0.59
N GLY A 64 -4.17 9.99 -1.55
CA GLY A 64 -5.40 9.56 -2.21
C GLY A 64 -5.78 8.13 -1.88
N ASN A 65 -5.16 7.51 -0.87
CA ASN A 65 -5.47 6.15 -0.45
C ASN A 65 -6.50 6.18 0.69
N VAL A 66 -6.75 5.02 1.30
CA VAL A 66 -7.77 4.84 2.33
C VAL A 66 -7.61 5.87 3.45
N SER A 67 -8.67 6.65 3.70
CA SER A 67 -8.77 7.71 4.70
C SER A 67 -7.88 8.95 4.50
N GLY A 68 -7.40 9.18 3.27
CA GLY A 68 -6.60 10.36 2.91
C GLY A 68 -5.11 10.08 2.99
#